data_AF-A0A538GRG9-F1
#
_entry.id   AF-A0A538GRG9-F1
#
_cell.length_a   1.000
_cell.length_b   1.000
_cell.length_c   1.000
_cell.angle_alpha   90.00
_cell.angle_beta   90.00
_cell.angle_gamma   90.00
#
_symmetry.space_group_name_H-M   'P 1'
#
loop_
_entity.id
_entity.type
_entity.pdbx_description
1 polymer ?
#
loop_
_entity_poly.entity_id
_entity_poly.type
_entity_poly.pdbx_seq_one_letter_code
_entity_poly.pdbx_strand_id
1 'polypeptide(L)'
;MRRSFTSTEYPGRVFDTLSNRLQGALGDLRKRGKLDEEAISRAMREVRLALLEADVNFEVVKDFTARVRERAVGQEVLKSVTPGQQVVKIVHEELTALMGSGDSRLAFASRPPTVILLAGLQGSGKTTAAAKLALLLRKEGHSAALVAADLQRPAAIDVVEQLVLAEEAAPEADQAHEAIFHVHRVPWTRVRHAFESAPGRARRPPQARKAR
;
A
#
# COMPACT_ATOMS: atom_id res chain seq x y z
N MET A 1 24.48 -15.04 26.91
CA MET A 1 23.18 -14.50 27.39
C MET A 1 22.35 -14.12 26.16
N ARG A 2 21.49 -15.03 25.66
CA ARG A 2 20.66 -14.77 24.46
C ARG A 2 19.46 -13.92 24.89
N ARG A 3 19.41 -12.67 24.45
CA ARG A 3 18.20 -11.84 24.60
C ARG A 3 17.21 -12.28 23.53
N SER A 4 16.10 -12.85 23.99
CA SER A 4 14.91 -13.15 23.20
C SER A 4 14.37 -11.86 22.60
N PHE A 5 14.37 -11.80 21.26
CA PHE A 5 13.67 -10.78 20.49
C PHE A 5 12.16 -11.00 20.67
N THR A 6 11.50 -10.14 21.44
CA THR A 6 10.05 -10.02 21.41
C THR A 6 9.70 -9.11 20.24
N SER A 7 9.01 -9.65 19.24
CA SER A 7 8.43 -8.94 18.12
C SER A 7 7.58 -7.76 18.62
N THR A 8 7.98 -6.54 18.25
CA THR A 8 7.17 -5.34 18.42
C THR A 8 5.85 -5.53 17.67
N GLU A 9 4.76 -5.69 18.43
CA GLU A 9 3.40 -5.72 17.90
C GLU A 9 3.06 -4.34 17.31
N TYR A 10 3.02 -4.26 15.98
CA TYR A 10 2.32 -3.17 15.30
C TYR A 10 0.82 -3.38 15.51
N PRO A 11 0.01 -2.31 15.68
CA PRO A 11 -1.43 -2.44 15.85
C PRO A 11 -2.07 -2.89 14.52
N GLY A 12 -2.09 -4.20 14.26
CA GLY A 12 -2.67 -4.87 13.09
C GLY A 12 -4.21 -4.92 13.09
N ARG A 13 -4.90 -4.09 13.87
CA ARG A 13 -6.32 -4.32 14.21
C ARG A 13 -7.28 -4.38 13.02
N VAL A 14 -7.02 -3.68 11.91
CA VAL A 14 -7.92 -3.70 10.73
C VAL A 14 -7.68 -4.93 9.87
N PHE A 15 -6.42 -5.23 9.55
CA PHE A 15 -6.09 -6.38 8.70
C PHE A 15 -6.29 -7.72 9.43
N ASP A 16 -6.03 -7.76 10.75
CA ASP A 16 -6.25 -8.94 11.56
C ASP A 16 -7.74 -9.26 11.71
N THR A 17 -8.59 -8.23 11.91
CA THR A 17 -10.05 -8.41 12.00
C THR A 17 -10.62 -8.93 10.68
N LEU A 18 -10.20 -8.35 9.55
CA LEU A 18 -10.57 -8.82 8.22
C LEU A 18 -10.09 -10.26 7.99
N SER A 19 -8.83 -10.55 8.31
CA SER A 19 -8.24 -11.89 8.16
C SER A 19 -9.01 -12.93 8.97
N ASN A 20 -9.33 -12.63 10.23
CA ASN A 20 -10.09 -13.54 11.10
C ASN A 20 -11.51 -13.81 10.56
N ARG A 21 -12.21 -12.79 10.08
CA ARG A 21 -13.56 -12.96 9.51
C ARG A 21 -13.54 -13.75 8.20
N LEU A 22 -12.58 -13.46 7.31
CA LEU A 22 -12.40 -14.22 6.08
C LEU A 22 -12.02 -15.67 6.36
N GLN A 23 -11.12 -15.92 7.31
CA GLN A 23 -10.76 -17.28 7.73
C GLN A 23 -11.94 -18.03 8.34
N GLY A 24 -12.82 -17.36 9.10
CA GLY A 24 -14.06 -17.93 9.61
C GLY A 24 -14.99 -18.37 8.48
N ALA A 25 -15.37 -17.44 7.60
CA ALA A 25 -16.28 -17.69 6.49
C ALA A 25 -15.78 -18.80 5.53
N LEU A 26 -14.46 -18.83 5.27
CA LEU A 26 -13.83 -19.84 4.41
C LEU A 26 -13.55 -21.16 5.13
N GLY A 27 -13.33 -21.13 6.44
CA GLY A 27 -13.08 -22.30 7.27
C GLY A 27 -14.27 -23.26 7.30
N ASP A 28 -15.48 -22.72 7.32
CA ASP A 28 -16.71 -23.50 7.30
C ASP A 28 -16.95 -24.20 5.97
N LEU A 29 -16.56 -23.58 4.85
CA LEU A 29 -16.60 -24.22 3.53
C LEU A 29 -15.60 -25.37 3.40
N ARG A 30 -14.40 -25.23 4.00
CA ARG A 30 -13.35 -26.27 3.96
C ARG A 30 -13.72 -27.54 4.72
N LYS A 31 -14.47 -27.42 5.81
CA LYS A 31 -14.85 -28.55 6.67
C LYS A 31 -15.98 -29.40 6.09
N ARG A 32 -16.72 -28.88 5.10
CA ARG A 32 -17.85 -29.59 4.49
C ARG A 32 -17.37 -30.50 3.35
N GLY A 33 -17.70 -31.79 3.45
CA GLY A 33 -17.35 -32.79 2.42
C GLY A 33 -18.19 -32.71 1.14
N LYS A 34 -19.36 -32.06 1.18
CA LYS A 34 -20.18 -31.70 0.01
C LYS A 34 -20.61 -30.26 0.15
N LEU A 35 -20.55 -29.51 -0.94
CA LEU A 35 -21.02 -28.13 -1.00
C LEU A 35 -22.23 -28.04 -1.92
N ASP A 36 -23.26 -27.36 -1.44
CA ASP A 36 -24.41 -26.92 -2.21
C ASP A 36 -24.30 -25.42 -2.51
N GLU A 37 -25.11 -24.95 -3.45
CA GLU A 37 -25.15 -23.54 -3.83
C GLU A 37 -25.55 -22.64 -2.64
N GLU A 38 -26.37 -23.16 -1.72
CA GLU A 38 -26.81 -22.42 -0.54
C GLU A 38 -25.67 -22.18 0.46
N ALA A 39 -24.79 -23.16 0.70
CA ALA A 39 -23.60 -22.98 1.52
C ALA A 39 -22.65 -21.94 0.93
N ILE A 40 -22.43 -21.98 -0.40
CA ILE A 40 -21.60 -21.00 -1.10
C ILE A 40 -22.21 -19.60 -0.95
N SER A 41 -23.51 -19.46 -1.17
CA SER A 41 -24.22 -18.18 -1.05
C SER A 41 -24.13 -17.59 0.36
N ARG A 42 -24.26 -18.43 1.41
CA ARG A 42 -24.08 -18.00 2.80
C ARG A 42 -22.67 -17.51 3.09
N ALA A 43 -21.65 -18.27 2.70
CA ALA A 43 -20.26 -17.86 2.89
C ALA A 43 -19.93 -16.56 2.13
N MET A 44 -20.44 -16.40 0.90
CA MET A 44 -20.24 -15.16 0.13
C MET A 44 -20.91 -13.95 0.77
N ARG A 45 -22.03 -14.14 1.48
CA ARG A 45 -22.67 -13.07 2.25
C ARG A 45 -21.80 -12.64 3.44
N GLU A 46 -21.16 -13.57 4.14
CA GLU A 46 -20.26 -13.26 5.25
C GLU A 46 -18.99 -12.56 4.76
N VAL A 47 -18.39 -13.04 3.67
CA VAL A 47 -17.25 -12.39 3.01
C VAL A 47 -17.60 -10.97 2.58
N ARG A 48 -18.80 -10.75 2.03
CA ARG A 48 -19.29 -9.42 1.66
C ARG A 48 -19.32 -8.48 2.87
N LEU A 49 -19.90 -8.92 3.98
CA LEU A 49 -20.01 -8.12 5.20
C LEU A 49 -18.63 -7.80 5.77
N ALA A 50 -17.73 -8.78 5.81
CA ALA A 50 -16.36 -8.59 6.29
C ALA A 50 -15.59 -7.54 5.47
N LEU A 51 -15.74 -7.55 4.13
CA LEU A 51 -15.10 -6.57 3.27
C LEU A 51 -15.68 -5.16 3.44
N LEU A 52 -17.01 -5.04 3.60
CA LEU A 52 -17.65 -3.74 3.81
C LEU A 52 -17.29 -3.12 5.17
N GLU A 53 -17.17 -3.93 6.22
CA GLU A 53 -16.70 -3.46 7.53
C GLU A 53 -15.23 -3.03 7.53
N ALA A 54 -14.44 -3.54 6.58
CA ALA A 54 -13.04 -3.17 6.40
C ALA A 54 -12.85 -1.92 5.52
N ASP A 55 -13.89 -1.09 5.38
CA ASP A 55 -13.91 0.13 4.58
C ASP A 55 -13.60 -0.08 3.08
N VAL A 56 -13.86 -1.28 2.54
CA VAL A 56 -13.73 -1.55 1.11
C VAL A 56 -14.93 -0.96 0.36
N ASN A 57 -14.68 -0.33 -0.79
CA ASN A 57 -15.72 0.28 -1.62
C ASN A 57 -16.81 -0.75 -2.03
N PHE A 58 -18.08 -0.35 -1.89
CA PHE A 58 -19.23 -1.20 -2.18
C PHE A 58 -19.24 -1.78 -3.61
N GLU A 59 -18.87 -0.99 -4.63
CA GLU A 59 -18.83 -1.44 -6.03
C GLU A 59 -17.79 -2.56 -6.20
N VAL A 60 -16.60 -2.37 -5.62
CA VAL A 60 -15.53 -3.38 -5.62
C VAL A 60 -15.98 -4.68 -4.96
N VAL A 61 -16.64 -4.57 -3.81
CA VAL A 61 -17.14 -5.73 -3.07
C VAL A 61 -18.26 -6.46 -3.83
N LYS A 62 -19.18 -5.69 -4.44
CA LYS A 62 -20.26 -6.24 -5.24
C LYS A 62 -19.70 -7.04 -6.42
N ASP A 63 -18.78 -6.46 -7.17
CA ASP A 63 -18.21 -7.09 -8.36
C ASP A 63 -17.34 -8.30 -7.99
N PHE A 64 -16.53 -8.18 -6.93
CA PHE A 64 -15.74 -9.29 -6.38
C PHE A 64 -16.63 -10.47 -5.99
N THR A 65 -17.66 -10.25 -5.19
CA THR A 65 -18.56 -11.33 -4.74
C THR A 65 -19.36 -11.96 -5.87
N ALA A 66 -19.71 -11.19 -6.91
CA ALA A 66 -20.37 -11.71 -8.10
C ALA A 66 -19.46 -12.68 -8.88
N ARG A 67 -18.22 -12.27 -9.16
CA ARG A 67 -17.23 -13.12 -9.86
C ARG A 67 -16.92 -14.40 -9.10
N VAL A 68 -16.68 -14.29 -7.79
CA VAL A 68 -16.42 -15.47 -6.94
C VAL A 68 -17.61 -16.43 -6.98
N ARG A 69 -18.85 -15.93 -6.84
CA ARG A 69 -20.06 -16.76 -6.85
C ARG A 69 -20.23 -17.49 -8.18
N GLU A 70 -20.09 -16.78 -9.30
CA GLU A 70 -20.20 -17.37 -10.64
C GLU A 70 -19.22 -18.53 -10.82
N ARG A 71 -17.95 -18.33 -10.44
CA ARG A 71 -16.91 -19.35 -10.53
C ARG A 71 -17.14 -20.51 -9.54
N ALA A 72 -17.62 -20.22 -8.33
CA ALA A 72 -17.81 -21.23 -7.28
C ALA A 72 -19.01 -22.15 -7.52
N VAL A 73 -20.07 -21.66 -8.19
CA VAL A 73 -21.27 -22.46 -8.54
C VAL A 73 -21.04 -23.28 -9.82
N GLY A 74 -19.93 -23.07 -10.52
CA GLY A 74 -19.55 -23.83 -11.71
C GLY A 74 -19.55 -25.35 -11.47
N GLN A 75 -20.08 -26.10 -12.44
CA GLN A 75 -20.19 -27.56 -12.40
C GLN A 75 -18.85 -28.28 -12.13
N GLU A 76 -17.73 -27.68 -12.57
CA GLU A 76 -16.38 -28.22 -12.34
C GLU A 76 -15.98 -28.16 -10.85
N VAL A 77 -16.41 -27.14 -10.12
CA VAL A 77 -16.12 -26.98 -8.69
C VAL A 77 -16.95 -27.95 -7.87
N LEU A 78 -18.24 -28.08 -8.18
CA LEU A 78 -19.17 -28.95 -7.45
C LEU A 78 -18.88 -30.44 -7.65
N LYS A 79 -18.30 -30.82 -8.78
CA LYS A 79 -17.88 -32.21 -9.09
C LYS A 79 -16.47 -32.55 -8.58
N SER A 80 -15.75 -31.58 -8.03
CA SER A 80 -14.40 -31.81 -7.49
C SER A 80 -14.44 -32.73 -6.26
N VAL A 81 -13.35 -33.47 -6.05
CA VAL A 81 -13.15 -34.31 -4.85
C VAL A 81 -13.02 -33.46 -3.58
N THR A 82 -12.60 -32.20 -3.71
CA THR A 82 -12.39 -31.26 -2.60
C THR A 82 -13.03 -29.90 -2.88
N PRO A 83 -14.36 -29.82 -3.01
CA PRO A 83 -15.06 -28.63 -3.49
C PRO A 83 -14.80 -27.41 -2.59
N GLY A 84 -14.71 -27.59 -1.26
CA GLY A 84 -14.40 -26.50 -0.33
C GLY A 84 -13.02 -25.88 -0.51
N GLN A 85 -12.00 -26.68 -0.80
CA GLN A 85 -10.67 -26.14 -1.09
C GLN A 85 -10.64 -25.40 -2.43
N GLN A 86 -11.40 -25.88 -3.41
CA GLN A 86 -11.51 -25.22 -4.72
C GLN A 86 -12.19 -23.85 -4.60
N VAL A 87 -13.23 -23.72 -3.78
CA VAL A 87 -13.85 -22.40 -3.52
C VAL A 87 -12.87 -21.45 -2.83
N VAL A 88 -12.10 -21.92 -1.85
CA VAL A 88 -11.06 -21.09 -1.21
C VAL A 88 -10.00 -20.64 -2.20
N LYS A 89 -9.58 -21.52 -3.11
CA LYS A 89 -8.65 -21.18 -4.18
C LYS A 89 -9.22 -20.08 -5.08
N ILE A 90 -10.48 -20.18 -5.50
CA ILE A 90 -11.16 -19.16 -6.31
C ILE A 90 -11.16 -17.81 -5.58
N VAL A 91 -11.53 -17.80 -4.30
CA VAL A 91 -11.53 -16.57 -3.47
C VAL A 91 -10.13 -15.95 -3.41
N HIS A 92 -9.10 -16.78 -3.17
CA HIS A 92 -7.72 -16.32 -3.11
C HIS A 92 -7.27 -15.70 -4.45
N GLU A 93 -7.52 -16.38 -5.56
CA GLU A 93 -7.18 -15.87 -6.90
C GLU A 93 -7.88 -14.54 -7.22
N GLU A 94 -9.16 -14.39 -6.87
CA GLU A 94 -9.90 -13.14 -7.06
C GLU A 94 -9.37 -12.02 -6.16
N LEU A 95 -8.96 -12.33 -4.92
CA LEU A 95 -8.33 -11.35 -4.02
C LEU A 95 -6.97 -10.91 -4.56
N THR A 96 -6.16 -11.84 -5.07
CA THR A 96 -4.88 -11.52 -5.71
C THR A 96 -5.09 -10.66 -6.95
N ALA A 97 -6.06 -11.01 -7.80
CA ALA A 97 -6.39 -10.21 -8.99
C ALA A 97 -6.85 -8.80 -8.61
N LEU A 98 -7.62 -8.66 -7.52
CA LEU A 98 -8.07 -7.38 -7.02
C LEU A 98 -6.93 -6.49 -6.50
N MET A 99 -5.94 -7.08 -5.82
CA MET A 99 -4.77 -6.35 -5.32
C MET A 99 -3.78 -5.96 -6.42
N GLY A 100 -3.90 -6.56 -7.61
CA GLY A 100 -3.03 -6.33 -8.76
C GLY A 100 -1.93 -7.38 -8.89
N SER A 101 -1.48 -7.62 -10.12
CA SER A 101 -0.57 -8.72 -10.49
C SER A 101 0.88 -8.27 -10.79
N GLY A 102 1.33 -7.14 -10.24
CA GLY A 102 2.65 -6.56 -10.56
C GLY A 102 3.60 -6.44 -9.36
N ASP A 103 4.89 -6.68 -9.62
CA ASP A 103 5.98 -6.29 -8.71
C ASP A 103 6.20 -4.78 -8.82
N SER A 104 5.65 -4.02 -7.87
CA SER A 104 5.69 -2.56 -7.85
C SER A 104 7.00 -2.04 -7.25
N ARG A 105 8.12 -2.34 -7.92
CA ARG A 105 9.43 -1.77 -7.56
C ARG A 105 9.49 -0.29 -7.89
N LEU A 106 10.26 0.45 -7.08
CA LEU A 106 10.54 1.85 -7.36
C LEU A 106 11.39 1.98 -8.62
N ALA A 107 10.94 2.78 -9.59
CA ALA A 107 11.70 3.06 -10.80
C ALA A 107 12.75 4.14 -10.53
N PHE A 108 14.04 3.79 -10.66
CA PHE A 108 15.14 4.73 -10.52
C PHE A 108 15.49 5.38 -11.87
N ALA A 109 15.89 6.66 -11.83
CA ALA A 109 16.39 7.36 -13.00
C ALA A 109 17.71 6.74 -13.47
N SER A 110 17.92 6.68 -14.79
CA SER A 110 19.14 6.15 -15.39
C SER A 110 20.40 6.96 -15.06
N ARG A 111 20.22 8.22 -14.66
CA ARG A 111 21.27 9.11 -14.16
C ARG A 111 20.80 9.74 -12.84
N PRO A 112 21.57 9.64 -11.75
CA PRO A 112 21.24 10.32 -10.50
C PRO A 112 21.18 11.86 -10.65
N PRO A 113 20.36 12.56 -9.84
CA PRO A 113 19.50 12.03 -8.77
C PRO A 113 18.12 11.55 -9.27
N THR A 114 17.55 10.55 -8.59
CA THR A 114 16.13 10.18 -8.75
C THR A 114 15.28 11.08 -7.86
N VAL A 115 14.35 11.84 -8.47
CA VAL A 115 13.45 12.74 -7.73
C VAL A 115 12.09 12.07 -7.52
N ILE A 116 11.71 11.85 -6.26
CA ILE A 116 10.44 11.22 -5.89
C ILE A 116 9.53 12.29 -5.28
N LEU A 117 8.38 12.55 -5.91
CA LEU A 117 7.37 13.47 -5.40
C LEU A 117 6.23 12.68 -4.74
N LEU A 118 6.01 12.93 -3.45
CA LEU A 118 4.86 12.38 -2.73
C LEU A 118 3.70 13.38 -2.75
N ALA A 119 2.65 13.05 -3.50
CA ALA A 119 1.42 13.83 -3.58
C ALA A 119 0.23 13.02 -3.03
N GLY A 120 -0.76 13.70 -2.47
CA GLY A 120 -1.90 13.04 -1.80
C GLY A 120 -2.67 13.98 -0.88
N LEU A 121 -3.82 13.51 -0.38
CA LEU A 121 -4.74 14.29 0.45
C LEU A 121 -4.12 14.77 1.77
N GLN A 122 -4.65 15.85 2.34
CA GLN A 122 -4.26 16.31 3.68
C GLN A 122 -4.45 15.17 4.70
N GLY A 123 -3.40 14.84 5.45
CA GLY A 123 -3.48 13.80 6.49
C GLY A 123 -3.24 12.37 5.99
N SER A 124 -2.99 12.15 4.69
CA SER A 124 -2.70 10.83 4.12
C SER A 124 -1.32 10.24 4.49
N GLY A 125 -0.63 10.79 5.50
CA GLY A 125 0.66 10.29 5.96
C GLY A 125 1.87 10.56 5.05
N LYS A 126 1.79 11.47 4.06
CA LYS A 126 2.89 11.76 3.11
C LYS A 126 4.25 11.99 3.78
N THR A 127 4.28 12.80 4.83
CA THR A 127 5.50 13.13 5.57
C THR A 127 6.13 11.89 6.21
N THR A 128 5.30 11.07 6.87
CA THR A 128 5.71 9.80 7.47
C THR A 128 6.15 8.79 6.41
N ALA A 129 5.43 8.72 5.28
CA ALA A 129 5.81 7.87 4.15
C ALA A 129 7.14 8.29 3.54
N ALA A 130 7.42 9.61 3.44
CA ALA A 130 8.70 10.13 2.99
C ALA A 130 9.85 9.66 3.88
N ALA A 131 9.70 9.82 5.20
CA ALA A 131 10.70 9.40 6.18
C ALA A 131 10.98 7.90 6.09
N LYS A 132 9.92 7.07 6.08
CA LYS A 132 10.03 5.61 5.97
C LYS A 132 10.67 5.18 4.65
N LEU A 133 10.31 5.82 3.54
CA LEU A 133 10.88 5.52 2.24
C LEU A 133 12.37 5.87 2.19
N ALA A 134 12.78 7.02 2.73
CA ALA A 134 14.20 7.39 2.79
C ALA A 134 15.01 6.40 3.64
N LEU A 135 14.47 5.94 4.77
CA LEU A 135 15.12 4.93 5.59
C LEU A 135 15.22 3.58 4.87
N LEU A 136 14.15 3.14 4.21
CA LEU A 136 14.15 1.90 3.41
C LEU A 136 15.24 1.95 2.34
N LEU A 137 15.32 3.05 1.57
CA LEU A 137 16.33 3.24 0.53
C LEU A 137 17.75 3.22 1.10
N ARG A 138 17.97 3.78 2.30
CA ARG A 138 19.29 3.70 2.98
C ARG A 138 19.65 2.28 3.40
N LYS A 139 18.69 1.51 3.91
CA LYS A 139 18.89 0.08 4.22
C LYS A 139 19.23 -0.73 2.96
N GLU A 140 18.71 -0.30 1.81
CA GLU A 140 19.05 -0.84 0.49
C GLU A 140 20.35 -0.25 -0.11
N GLY A 141 21.14 0.50 0.67
CA GLY A 141 22.45 1.04 0.28
C GLY A 141 22.40 2.31 -0.58
N HIS A 142 21.24 2.95 -0.73
CA HIS A 142 21.10 4.18 -1.52
C HIS A 142 21.34 5.42 -0.65
N SER A 143 21.97 6.44 -1.23
CA SER A 143 22.00 7.78 -0.62
C SER A 143 20.65 8.48 -0.87
N ALA A 144 19.93 8.81 0.19
CA ALA A 144 18.61 9.43 0.15
C ALA A 144 18.62 10.76 0.93
N ALA A 145 17.95 11.77 0.37
CA ALA A 145 17.75 13.08 1.00
C ALA A 145 16.25 13.42 1.02
N LEU A 146 15.80 14.08 2.09
CA LEU A 146 14.41 14.52 2.25
C LEU A 146 14.31 16.04 2.13
N VAL A 147 13.28 16.51 1.41
CA VAL A 147 12.99 17.94 1.25
C VAL A 147 11.59 18.22 1.75
N ALA A 148 11.48 19.04 2.80
CA ALA A 148 10.20 19.51 3.32
C ALA A 148 9.62 20.59 2.39
N ALA A 149 8.81 20.17 1.42
CA ALA A 149 8.15 21.08 0.47
C ALA A 149 6.77 21.60 0.94
N ASP A 150 6.26 21.15 2.10
CA ASP A 150 4.98 21.58 2.67
C ASP A 150 5.17 22.85 3.53
N LEU A 151 5.27 24.00 2.87
CA LEU A 151 5.48 25.31 3.51
C LEU A 151 4.23 25.87 4.21
N GLN A 152 3.06 25.24 4.05
CA GLN A 152 1.80 25.75 4.61
C GLN A 152 1.52 25.22 6.02
N ARG A 153 2.21 24.17 6.47
CA ARG A 153 2.05 23.60 7.80
C ARG A 153 3.15 24.10 8.75
N PRO A 154 2.82 24.89 9.78
CA PRO A 154 3.80 25.21 10.82
C PRO A 154 4.28 23.89 11.47
N ALA A 155 5.60 23.73 11.64
CA ALA A 155 6.29 22.53 12.15
C ALA A 155 6.39 21.30 11.23
N ALA A 156 6.08 21.41 9.92
CA ALA A 156 6.31 20.29 9.00
C ALA A 156 7.78 19.85 8.90
N ILE A 157 8.71 20.79 9.10
CA ILE A 157 10.15 20.55 9.15
C ILE A 157 10.49 19.75 10.42
N ASP A 158 10.09 20.26 11.58
CA ASP A 158 10.37 19.64 12.89
C ASP A 158 9.82 18.21 12.97
N VAL A 159 8.65 17.94 12.38
CA VAL A 159 8.06 16.60 12.31
C VAL A 159 8.87 15.66 11.42
N VAL A 160 9.40 16.12 10.29
CA VAL A 160 10.28 15.30 9.45
C VAL A 160 11.57 14.97 10.21
N GLU A 161 12.18 15.97 10.86
CA GLU A 161 13.40 15.79 11.64
C GLU A 161 13.19 14.80 12.78
N GLN A 162 12.12 14.95 13.57
CA GLN A 162 11.78 14.03 14.65
C GLN A 162 11.53 12.61 14.18
N LEU A 163 10.80 12.43 13.06
CA LEU A 163 10.50 11.11 12.52
C LEU A 163 11.76 10.40 12.03
N VAL A 164 12.72 11.12 11.45
CA VAL A 164 13.96 10.49 10.98
C VAL A 164 14.88 10.17 12.16
N LEU A 165 15.00 11.06 13.14
CA LEU A 165 15.81 10.81 14.35
C LEU A 165 15.26 9.63 15.17
N ALA A 166 13.94 9.51 15.31
CA ALA A 166 13.30 8.41 16.02
C ALA A 166 13.55 7.06 15.34
N GLU A 167 13.62 7.03 14.00
CA GLU A 167 13.80 5.81 13.22
C GLU A 167 15.29 5.45 13.01
N GLU A 168 16.21 6.44 13.04
CA GLU A 168 17.67 6.27 13.03
C GLU A 168 18.24 5.74 14.34
N ALA A 169 17.56 5.96 15.48
CA ALA A 169 17.94 5.39 16.77
C ALA A 169 17.81 3.85 16.86
N ALA A 170 17.39 3.19 15.77
CA ALA A 170 17.39 1.74 15.65
C ALA A 170 18.84 1.20 15.50
N PRO A 171 19.24 0.17 16.26
CA PRO A 171 20.65 -0.17 16.58
C PRO A 171 21.48 -0.81 15.45
N GLU A 172 21.11 -0.65 14.17
CA GLU A 172 21.78 -1.29 13.02
C GLU A 172 22.47 -0.31 12.06
N ALA A 173 22.56 0.98 12.39
CA ALA A 173 23.23 1.97 11.54
C ALA A 173 24.75 1.98 11.75
N ASP A 174 25.42 0.88 11.44
CA ASP A 174 26.88 0.81 11.42
C ASP A 174 27.40 1.11 10.00
N GLN A 175 28.06 2.26 9.89
CA GLN A 175 28.91 2.76 8.79
C GLN A 175 28.27 3.43 7.57
N ALA A 176 28.71 4.68 7.40
CA ALA A 176 28.78 5.49 6.18
C ALA A 176 27.45 5.81 5.48
N HIS A 177 26.88 6.97 5.81
CA HIS A 177 26.57 8.07 4.88
C HIS A 177 25.86 9.13 5.72
N GLU A 178 26.56 10.23 5.98
CA GLU A 178 26.03 11.42 6.62
C GLU A 178 24.75 11.81 5.89
N ALA A 179 23.62 11.72 6.58
CA ALA A 179 22.39 12.28 6.06
C ALA A 179 22.60 13.79 6.02
N ILE A 180 22.99 14.30 4.85
CA ILE A 180 22.98 15.74 4.61
C ILE A 180 21.51 16.13 4.56
N PHE A 181 20.94 16.43 5.73
CA PHE A 181 19.64 17.06 5.87
C PHE A 181 19.75 18.50 5.39
N HIS A 182 19.72 18.68 4.07
CA HIS A 182 19.44 19.99 3.52
C HIS A 182 17.93 20.22 3.53
N VAL A 183 17.40 20.57 4.71
CA VAL A 183 16.12 21.27 4.80
C VAL A 183 16.35 22.69 4.28
N HIS A 184 16.47 22.81 2.96
CA HIS A 184 16.36 24.12 2.35
C HIS A 184 14.88 24.51 2.34
N ARG A 185 14.57 25.70 2.85
CA ARG A 185 13.43 26.48 2.29
C ARG A 185 13.75 26.73 0.83
N VAL A 186 13.48 25.76 -0.04
CA VAL A 186 13.73 25.90 -1.47
C VAL A 186 12.65 26.84 -2.00
N PRO A 187 13.00 28.05 -2.50
CA PRO A 187 12.01 28.90 -3.14
C PRO A 187 11.42 28.14 -4.33
N TRP A 188 10.11 28.24 -4.54
CA TRP A 188 9.39 27.56 -5.63
C TRP A 188 10.06 27.76 -7.01
N THR A 189 10.77 28.87 -7.20
CA THR A 189 11.57 29.18 -8.40
C THR A 189 12.65 28.14 -8.70
N ARG A 190 13.33 27.58 -7.70
CA ARG A 190 14.38 26.56 -7.87
C ARG A 190 13.80 25.16 -8.10
N VAL A 191 12.72 24.81 -7.40
CA VAL A 191 12.00 23.54 -7.63
C VAL A 191 11.46 23.48 -9.07
N ARG A 192 10.90 24.60 -9.54
CA ARG A 192 10.45 24.75 -10.93
C ARG A 192 11.59 24.55 -11.94
N HIS A 193 12.77 25.10 -11.69
CA HIS A 193 13.91 24.96 -12.59
C HIS A 193 14.40 23.51 -12.69
N ALA A 194 14.43 22.77 -11.58
CA ALA A 194 14.73 21.34 -11.56
C ALA A 194 13.67 20.50 -12.30
N PHE A 195 12.39 20.87 -12.14
CA PHE A 195 11.29 20.25 -12.88
C PHE A 195 11.29 20.59 -14.38
N GLU A 196 11.78 21.78 -14.76
CA GLU A 196 11.92 22.29 -16.14
C GLU A 196 13.12 21.74 -16.89
N SER A 197 14.13 21.27 -16.17
CA SER A 197 15.36 20.70 -16.74
C SER A 197 15.34 19.17 -16.86
N ALA A 198 14.29 18.49 -16.37
CA ALA A 198 14.14 17.03 -16.51
C ALA A 198 13.76 16.62 -17.96
N PRO A 199 14.53 15.72 -18.61
CA PRO A 199 14.22 15.26 -19.97
C PRO A 199 12.99 14.33 -19.97
N GLY A 200 11.99 14.66 -20.81
CA GLY A 200 10.80 13.82 -21.03
C GLY A 200 9.43 14.47 -20.75
N ARG A 201 9.24 15.76 -21.07
CA ARG A 201 7.94 16.42 -20.84
C ARG A 201 6.85 15.97 -21.83
N ALA A 202 5.73 15.52 -21.28
CA ALA A 202 4.42 15.69 -21.90
C ALA A 202 4.13 17.19 -22.06
N ARG A 203 3.83 17.63 -23.27
CA ARG A 203 3.51 19.02 -23.60
C ARG A 203 2.24 19.45 -22.84
N ARG A 204 2.31 20.58 -22.13
CA ARG A 204 1.13 21.24 -21.56
C ARG A 204 0.16 21.59 -22.71
N PRO A 205 -1.15 21.25 -22.64
CA PRO A 205 -2.11 21.85 -23.55
C PRO A 205 -2.18 23.37 -23.28
N PRO A 206 -2.36 24.20 -24.32
CA PRO A 206 -2.31 25.66 -24.19
C PRO A 206 -3.45 26.15 -23.30
N GLN A 207 -3.11 26.93 -22.26
CA GLN A 207 -4.09 27.54 -21.37
C GLN A 207 -4.87 28.62 -22.10
N ALA A 208 -6.21 28.54 -22.01
CA ALA A 208 -7.13 29.56 -22.48
C ALA A 208 -6.81 30.92 -21.83
N ARG A 209 -6.69 31.95 -22.67
CA ARG A 209 -6.56 33.34 -22.26
C ARG A 209 -7.76 33.74 -21.40
N LYS A 210 -7.51 34.25 -20.19
CA LYS A 210 -8.48 35.05 -19.44
C LYS A 210 -8.83 36.29 -20.29
N ALA A 211 -10.07 36.37 -20.76
CA ALA A 211 -10.68 37.64 -21.14
C ALA A 211 -11.17 38.34 -19.87
N ARG A 212 -11.16 39.67 -19.96
CA ARG A 212 -11.34 40.68 -18.91
C ARG A 212 -12.59 40.53 -18.07
#